data_AF-A0A7C3HCA4-F1
#
_entry.id   AF-A0A7C3HCA4-F1
#
_cell.length_a   1.000
_cell.length_b   1.000
_cell.length_c   1.000
_cell.angle_alpha   90.00
_cell.angle_beta   90.00
_cell.angle_gamma   90.00
#
_symmetry.space_group_name_H-M   'P 1'
#
loop_
_entity.id
_entity.type
_entity.pdbx_description
1 polymer ?
#
loop_
_entity_poly.entity_id
_entity_poly.type
_entity_poly.pdbx_seq_one_letter_code
_entity_poly.pdbx_strand_id
1 'polypeptide(L)' 'VQCLIDWGYELIDCQVESEHLARFGAINISRKQFTRQLAELIDQQPASDAWERNQRK' A
#
# COMPACT_ATOMS: atom_id res chain seq x y z
N VAL A 1 -2.83 -8.99 -2.19
CA VAL A 1 -3.02 -7.58 -2.60
C VAL A 1 -4.41 -7.27 -3.16
N GLN A 2 -5.15 -8.24 -3.72
CA GLN A 2 -6.46 -7.97 -4.34
C GLN A 2 -7.44 -7.21 -3.43
N CYS A 3 -7.60 -7.59 -2.16
CA CYS A 3 -8.48 -6.84 -1.24
C CYS A 3 -8.05 -5.38 -1.06
N LEU A 4 -6.75 -5.09 -1.05
CA LEU A 4 -6.24 -3.72 -0.93
C LEU A 4 -6.59 -2.90 -2.18
N ILE A 5 -6.52 -3.52 -3.36
CA ILE A 5 -6.95 -2.92 -4.64
C ILE A 5 -8.45 -2.67 -4.61
N ASP A 6 -9.24 -3.65 -4.18
CA ASP A 6 -10.71 -3.55 -4.08
C ASP A 6 -11.13 -2.44 -3.10
N TRP A 7 -10.34 -2.23 -2.03
CA TRP A 7 -10.54 -1.15 -1.04
C TRP A 7 -9.93 0.20 -1.43
N GLY A 8 -9.31 0.30 -2.62
CA GLY A 8 -8.77 1.57 -3.13
C GLY A 8 -7.42 2.00 -2.56
N TYR A 9 -6.64 1.11 -1.95
CA TYR A 9 -5.28 1.44 -1.51
C TYR A 9 -4.33 1.54 -2.72
N GLU A 10 -3.69 2.70 -2.85
CA GLU A 10 -2.86 3.04 -4.02
C GLU A 10 -1.35 2.82 -3.78
N LEU A 11 -0.89 2.86 -2.53
CA LEU A 11 0.52 2.77 -2.17
C LEU A 11 0.76 1.72 -1.06
N ILE A 12 1.77 0.87 -1.26
CA ILE A 12 2.30 -0.03 -0.24
C ILE A 12 3.75 0.39 0.03
N ASP A 13 4.04 0.80 1.26
CA ASP A 13 5.40 1.08 1.71
C ASP A 13 6.11 -0.22 2.09
N CYS A 14 7.10 -0.62 1.30
CA CYS A 14 7.93 -1.79 1.55
C CYS A 14 9.23 -1.46 2.32
N GLN A 15 9.39 -0.22 2.79
CA GLN A 15 10.55 0.27 3.55
C GLN A 15 11.87 0.12 2.79
N VAL A 16 12.80 -0.67 3.31
CA VAL A 16 14.15 -0.86 2.74
C VAL A 16 14.07 -1.89 1.61
N GLU A 17 14.74 -1.60 0.50
CA GLU A 17 14.82 -2.50 -0.63
C GLU A 17 15.41 -3.87 -0.26
N SER A 18 14.91 -4.92 -0.91
CA SER A 18 15.52 -6.25 -0.89
C SER A 18 15.23 -6.97 -2.20
N GLU A 19 16.09 -7.94 -2.56
CA GLU A 19 15.89 -8.79 -3.74
C GLU A 19 14.52 -9.49 -3.69
N HIS A 20 14.10 -9.93 -2.51
CA HIS A 20 12.81 -10.57 -2.30
C HIS A 20 11.63 -9.66 -2.68
N LEU A 21 11.66 -8.40 -2.24
CA LEU A 21 10.64 -7.40 -2.57
C LEU A 21 10.66 -7.04 -4.06
N ALA A 22 11.85 -6.89 -4.66
CA ALA A 22 12.00 -6.61 -6.08
C ALA A 22 11.40 -7.73 -6.96
N ARG A 23 11.56 -8.99 -6.55
CA ARG A 23 10.93 -10.15 -7.21
C ARG A 23 9.40 -10.12 -7.18
N PHE A 24 8.80 -9.41 -6.22
CA PHE A 24 7.35 -9.15 -6.17
C PHE A 24 6.92 -7.86 -6.87
N GLY A 25 7.85 -7.17 -7.56
CA GLY A 25 7.57 -5.95 -8.31
C GLY A 25 7.66 -4.67 -7.50
N ALA A 26 8.20 -4.71 -6.27
CA ALA A 26 8.51 -3.48 -5.55
C ALA A 26 9.60 -2.70 -6.27
N ILE A 27 9.46 -1.38 -6.32
CA ILE A 27 10.41 -0.47 -6.96
C ILE A 27 10.80 0.63 -5.99
N ASN A 28 12.02 1.16 -6.15
CA ASN A 28 12.41 2.37 -5.46
C ASN A 28 11.79 3.60 -6.11
N ILE A 29 11.31 4.51 -5.27
CA ILE A 29 10.90 5.85 -5.66
C ILE A 29 11.69 6.88 -4.85
N SER A 30 11.80 8.10 -5.37
CA SER A 30 12.46 9.16 -4.62
C SER A 30 11.69 9.49 -3.35
N ARG A 31 12.39 9.92 -2.29
CA ARG A 31 11.76 10.40 -1.06
C ARG A 31 10.71 11.47 -1.33
N LYS A 32 10.94 12.38 -2.28
CA LYS A 32 10.00 13.44 -2.68
C LYS A 32 8.70 12.86 -3.27
N GLN A 33 8.80 11.84 -4.12
CA GLN A 33 7.63 11.17 -4.69
C GLN A 33 6.85 10.41 -3.62
N PHE A 34 7.54 9.73 -2.72
CA PHE A 34 6.92 9.03 -1.59
C PHE A 34 6.17 10.01 -0.68
N THR A 35 6.83 11.08 -0.22
CA THR A 35 6.20 12.06 0.69
C THR A 35 5.00 12.76 0.07
N ARG A 36 5.01 13.00 -1.24
CA ARG A 36 3.88 13.58 -1.95
C ARG A 36 2.68 12.63 -1.93
N GLN A 37 2.88 11.37 -2.37
CA GLN A 37 1.81 10.37 -2.37
C GLN A 37 1.30 10.10 -0.95
N LEU A 38 2.19 10.02 0.04
CA LEU A 38 1.80 9.85 1.44
C LEU A 38 0.90 11.00 1.91
N ALA A 39 1.25 12.25 1.63
CA ALA A 39 0.44 13.40 2.02
C ALA A 39 -0.94 13.42 1.34
N GLU A 40 -1.05 12.89 0.12
CA GLU A 40 -2.32 12.79 -0.62
C GLU A 40 -3.20 11.62 -0.14
N LEU A 41 -2.60 10.54 0.34
CA LEU A 41 -3.29 9.29 0.66
C LEU A 41 -3.62 9.13 2.16
N ILE A 42 -2.85 9.74 3.06
CA ILE A 42 -2.94 9.46 4.50
C ILE A 42 -4.26 9.91 5.14
N ASP A 43 -4.86 10.97 4.62
CA ASP A 43 -6.11 11.54 5.15
C ASP A 43 -7.37 10.95 4.48
N GLN A 44 -7.20 10.02 3.53
CA GLN A 44 -8.32 9.36 2.88
C GLN A 44 -8.98 8.37 3.84
N GLN A 45 -10.33 8.37 3.83
CA GLN A 45 -11.07 7.38 4.60
C GLN A 45 -10.87 6.00 3.96
N PRO A 46 -10.59 4.95 4.74
CA PRO A 46 -10.55 3.60 4.21
C PRO A 46 -11.93 3.20 3.67
N ALA A 47 -11.98 2.21 2.79
CA ALA A 47 -13.25 1.59 2.39
C ALA A 47 -14.06 1.16 3.64
N SER A 48 -15.38 1.28 3.59
CA SER A 48 -16.26 1.03 4.74
C SER A 48 -16.18 -0.40 5.28
N ASP A 49 -15.82 -1.35 4.42
CA ASP A 49 -15.62 -2.78 4.72
C ASP A 49 -14.13 -3.16 4.79
N ALA A 50 -13.23 -2.16 4.77
CA ALA A 50 -11.80 -2.41 4.84
C ALA A 50 -11.48 -3.19 6.12
N TRP A 51 -10.65 -4.23 5.97
CA TRP A 51 -10.19 -5.11 7.06
C TRP A 51 -11.25 -6.06 7.65
N GLU A 52 -12.52 -5.98 7.22
CA GLU A 52 -13.59 -6.86 7.72
C GLU A 52 -13.56 -8.27 7.11
N ARG A 53 -12.83 -8.45 6.00
CA ARG A 53 -12.84 -9.68 5.20
C ARG A 53 -12.19 -10.91 5.87
N ASN A 54 -11.78 -10.83 7.14
CA ASN A 54 -11.15 -11.96 7.86
C ASN A 54 -11.76 -12.21 9.25
N GLN A 55 -12.76 -13.09 9.31
CA GLN A 55 -13.02 -13.99 10.44
C GLN A 55 -13.00 -15.47 10.03
N ARG A 56 -12.18 -15.85 9.04
CA ARG A 56 -11.89 -17.26 8.80
C ARG A 56 -10.67 -17.65 9.63
N LYS A 57 -10.95 -18.36 10.73
CA LYS A 57 -9.99 -19.09 11.56
C LYS A 57 -9.25 -20.14 10.74
#